data_AF-A0A965CYP6-F1
#
_entry.id   AF-A0A965CYP6-F1
#
_cell.length_a   1.000
_cell.length_b   1.000
_cell.length_c   1.000
_cell.angle_alpha   90.00
_cell.angle_beta   90.00
_cell.angle_gamma   90.00
#
_symmetry.space_group_name_H-M   'P 1'
#
loop_
_entity.id
_entity.type
_entity.pdbx_description
1 polymer ?
#
loop_
_entity_poly.entity_id
_entity_poly.type
_entity_poly.pdbx_seq_one_letter_code
_entity_poly.pdbx_strand_id
1 'polypeptide(L)'
;MIDSRSDEIRVLAPTGVCGSGFLEESFEKGLSQQPHLIGCDAGSTDPGPSHLGGGEPAFPREAVKRDLRLMLLGARRLKIPLIIGSTGTAGADPHLHWGYDILKEIAAEENLQFKVALIHSEQDKAYLQKRLAEGRIKPLDPAPEFNAQVIERSSHIVGMMGAEPMQRALQGGADVILAGRASDTAIFASFAELHGIP
;
A
#
# COMPACT_ATOMS: atom_id res chain seq x y z
N MET A 1 -19.07 -9.88 -7.94
CA MET A 1 -19.45 -10.35 -6.59
C MET A 1 -18.89 -11.74 -6.45
N ILE A 2 -17.99 -11.95 -5.49
CA ILE A 2 -17.56 -13.31 -5.13
C ILE A 2 -18.80 -14.02 -4.61
N ASP A 3 -19.13 -15.17 -5.19
CA ASP A 3 -20.14 -16.04 -4.62
C ASP A 3 -19.67 -16.45 -3.23
N SER A 4 -20.49 -16.23 -2.21
CA SER A 4 -20.26 -16.62 -0.81
C SER A 4 -20.00 -18.12 -0.59
N ARG A 5 -19.91 -18.91 -1.66
CA ARG A 5 -19.60 -20.34 -1.73
C ARG A 5 -18.31 -20.66 -2.49
N SER A 6 -17.52 -19.67 -2.89
CA SER A 6 -16.24 -19.92 -3.57
C SER A 6 -15.18 -20.32 -2.55
N ASP A 7 -14.73 -21.57 -2.60
CA ASP A 7 -13.59 -22.08 -1.78
C ASP A 7 -12.23 -21.51 -2.21
N GLU A 8 -12.20 -20.60 -3.19
CA GLU A 8 -10.97 -20.05 -3.78
C GLU A 8 -11.01 -18.51 -3.86
N ILE A 9 -9.87 -17.89 -3.51
CA ILE A 9 -9.56 -16.50 -3.80
C ILE A 9 -8.31 -16.45 -4.69
N ARG A 10 -8.47 -15.90 -5.90
CA ARG A 10 -7.36 -15.65 -6.83
C ARG A 10 -6.89 -14.21 -6.68
N VAL A 11 -5.62 -14.02 -6.38
CA VAL A 11 -5.00 -12.71 -6.25
C VAL A 11 -3.87 -12.58 -7.26
N LEU A 12 -3.83 -11.46 -7.97
CA LEU A 12 -2.76 -11.18 -8.93
C LEU A 12 -1.78 -10.18 -8.31
N ALA A 13 -0.51 -10.58 -8.21
CA ALA A 13 0.63 -9.73 -7.85
C ALA A 13 1.50 -9.49 -9.10
N PRO A 14 1.35 -8.35 -9.80
CA PRO A 14 2.03 -8.13 -11.09
C PRO A 14 3.54 -7.97 -10.97
N THR A 15 4.01 -7.42 -9.84
CA THR A 15 5.42 -7.23 -9.52
C THR A 15 5.62 -7.24 -8.01
N GLY A 16 6.87 -7.45 -7.57
CA GLY A 16 7.24 -7.41 -6.15
C GLY A 16 7.34 -5.99 -5.59
N VAL A 17 7.61 -4.99 -6.42
CA VAL A 17 7.65 -3.57 -6.02
C VAL A 17 7.14 -2.69 -7.16
N CYS A 18 6.11 -1.89 -6.92
CA CYS A 18 5.58 -0.95 -7.92
C CYS A 18 6.67 0.00 -8.43
N GLY A 19 6.88 0.03 -9.75
CA GLY A 19 7.94 0.81 -10.41
C GLY A 19 9.14 -0.03 -10.85
N SER A 20 9.24 -1.29 -10.44
CA SER A 20 10.27 -2.21 -10.96
C SER A 20 9.93 -2.82 -12.32
N GLY A 21 8.68 -2.68 -12.76
CA GLY A 21 8.22 -3.17 -14.05
C GLY A 21 7.76 -4.62 -14.04
N PHE A 22 6.99 -4.96 -15.09
CA PHE A 22 6.55 -6.32 -15.43
C PHE A 22 6.17 -6.38 -16.91
N LEU A 23 6.22 -7.58 -17.50
CA LEU A 23 5.81 -7.81 -18.89
C LEU A 23 4.29 -7.72 -19.01
N GLU A 24 3.79 -6.90 -19.94
CA GLU A 24 2.35 -6.74 -20.18
C GLU A 24 1.68 -8.04 -20.60
N GLU A 25 2.36 -8.88 -21.40
CA GLU A 25 1.84 -10.18 -21.81
C GLU A 25 1.65 -11.13 -20.62
N SER A 26 2.54 -11.07 -19.62
CA SER A 26 2.40 -11.85 -18.38
C SER A 26 1.26 -11.32 -17.51
N PHE A 27 1.11 -9.99 -17.44
CA PHE A 27 0.00 -9.35 -16.74
C PHE A 27 -1.35 -9.70 -17.37
N GLU A 28 -1.48 -9.60 -18.69
CA GLU A 28 -2.69 -9.97 -19.43
C GLU A 28 -3.02 -11.46 -19.27
N LYS A 29 -2.01 -12.34 -19.27
CA LYS A 29 -2.21 -13.76 -18.94
C LYS A 29 -2.75 -13.94 -17.51
N GLY A 30 -2.22 -13.18 -16.54
CA GLY A 30 -2.73 -13.17 -15.16
C GLY A 30 -4.19 -12.70 -15.08
N LEU A 31 -4.54 -11.63 -15.79
CA LEU A 31 -5.92 -11.11 -15.85
C LEU A 31 -6.89 -12.11 -16.49
N SER A 32 -6.45 -12.89 -17.48
CA SER A 32 -7.31 -13.92 -18.11
C SER A 32 -7.72 -15.05 -17.15
N GLN A 33 -7.02 -15.21 -16.02
CA GLN A 33 -7.40 -16.12 -14.92
C GLN A 33 -8.50 -15.54 -14.02
N GLN A 34 -9.05 -14.37 -14.34
CA GLN A 34 -10.13 -13.70 -13.60
C GLN A 34 -9.80 -13.59 -12.09
N PRO A 35 -8.71 -12.89 -11.73
CA PRO A 35 -8.38 -12.64 -10.33
C PRO A 35 -9.50 -11.82 -9.67
N HIS A 36 -9.62 -11.94 -8.36
CA HIS A 36 -10.59 -11.19 -7.56
C HIS A 36 -10.00 -9.92 -6.95
N LEU A 37 -8.67 -9.80 -6.92
CA LEU A 37 -7.91 -8.68 -6.40
C LEU A 37 -6.63 -8.52 -7.22
N ILE A 38 -6.21 -7.28 -7.48
CA ILE A 38 -4.83 -6.96 -7.83
C ILE A 38 -4.18 -6.30 -6.62
N GLY A 39 -3.08 -6.88 -6.14
CA GLY A 39 -2.29 -6.34 -5.04
C GLY A 39 -0.86 -6.10 -5.50
N CYS A 40 -0.23 -5.02 -5.03
CA CYS A 40 1.16 -4.75 -5.34
C CYS A 40 1.84 -4.10 -4.14
N ASP A 41 2.91 -4.74 -3.66
CA ASP A 41 3.77 -4.07 -2.70
C ASP A 41 4.53 -2.94 -3.41
N ALA A 42 4.78 -1.87 -2.67
CA ALA A 42 5.66 -0.80 -3.11
C ALA A 42 6.63 -0.38 -1.99
N GLY A 43 6.65 -1.09 -0.86
CA GLY A 43 7.49 -0.88 0.29
C GLY A 43 8.83 -1.61 0.22
N SER A 44 9.81 -1.10 0.97
CA SER A 44 11.05 -1.83 1.26
C SER A 44 11.75 -1.26 2.49
N THR A 45 12.65 -2.04 3.09
CA THR A 45 13.66 -1.57 4.06
C THR A 45 15.08 -1.61 3.50
N ASP A 46 15.30 -2.33 2.39
CA ASP A 46 16.64 -2.57 1.82
C ASP A 46 17.36 -1.29 1.39
N PRO A 47 16.68 -0.25 0.86
CA PRO A 47 17.31 1.04 0.54
C PRO A 47 17.82 1.83 1.76
N GLY A 48 17.53 1.36 2.97
CA GLY A 48 17.86 2.07 4.20
C GLY A 48 16.91 3.23 4.50
N PRO A 49 17.27 4.09 5.48
CA PRO A 49 16.35 5.09 6.03
C PRO A 49 16.22 6.37 5.18
N SER A 50 16.99 6.53 4.11
CA SER A 50 17.08 7.77 3.32
C SER A 50 15.73 8.21 2.75
N HIS A 51 14.99 7.28 2.14
CA HIS A 51 13.68 7.56 1.53
C HIS A 51 12.64 7.97 2.56
N LEU A 52 12.60 7.28 3.71
CA LEU A 52 11.72 7.68 4.80
C LEU A 52 12.13 9.04 5.38
N GLY A 53 13.42 9.26 5.63
CA GLY A 53 13.92 10.49 6.25
C GLY A 53 13.83 11.73 5.36
N GLY A 54 13.94 11.54 4.04
CA GLY A 54 13.85 12.59 3.02
C GLY A 54 12.44 12.83 2.47
N GLY A 55 11.51 11.89 2.66
CA GLY A 55 10.16 12.01 2.09
C GLY A 55 10.09 11.74 0.58
N GLU A 56 11.12 11.10 0.00
CA GLU A 56 11.29 10.92 -1.43
C GLU A 56 11.15 9.45 -1.84
N PRO A 57 10.40 9.12 -2.92
CA PRO A 57 10.24 7.75 -3.38
C PRO A 57 11.56 7.16 -3.91
N ALA A 58 11.70 5.84 -3.89
CA ALA A 58 12.92 5.18 -4.40
C ALA A 58 12.93 4.96 -5.91
N PHE A 59 11.75 4.85 -6.53
CA PHE A 59 11.62 4.56 -7.96
C PHE A 59 11.31 5.83 -8.77
N PRO A 60 11.78 5.93 -10.03
CA PRO A 60 11.42 7.03 -10.91
C PRO A 60 9.90 7.12 -11.09
N ARG A 61 9.38 8.34 -11.05
CA ARG A 61 7.95 8.63 -11.22
C ARG A 61 7.33 7.96 -12.44
N GLU A 62 8.00 8.02 -13.59
CA GLU A 62 7.49 7.45 -14.84
C GLU A 62 7.36 5.93 -14.78
N ALA A 63 8.27 5.25 -14.07
CA ALA A 63 8.19 3.80 -13.89
C ALA A 63 7.00 3.42 -13.00
N VAL A 64 6.81 4.15 -11.88
CA VAL A 64 5.65 3.95 -10.98
C VAL A 64 4.34 4.27 -11.70
N LYS A 65 4.29 5.37 -12.47
CA LYS A 65 3.11 5.75 -13.26
C LYS A 65 2.75 4.67 -14.29
N ARG A 66 3.75 4.11 -14.98
CA ARG A 66 3.55 3.04 -15.96
C ARG A 66 2.94 1.80 -15.33
N ASP A 67 3.52 1.32 -14.23
CA ASP A 67 3.02 0.13 -13.53
C ASP A 67 1.63 0.38 -12.92
N LEU A 68 1.43 1.52 -12.26
CA LEU A 68 0.15 1.90 -11.66
C LEU A 68 -0.95 2.03 -12.71
N ARG A 69 -0.65 2.60 -13.90
CA ARG A 69 -1.61 2.71 -15.01
C ARG A 69 -2.07 1.34 -15.48
N LEU A 70 -1.14 0.43 -15.75
CA LEU A 70 -1.45 -0.92 -16.22
C LEU A 70 -2.31 -1.67 -15.20
N MET A 71 -1.92 -1.64 -13.92
CA MET A 71 -2.67 -2.27 -12.83
C MET A 71 -4.07 -1.66 -12.68
N LEU A 72 -4.19 -0.33 -12.74
CA LEU A 72 -5.47 0.36 -12.64
C LEU A 72 -6.41 -0.03 -13.79
N LEU A 73 -5.94 0.04 -15.03
CA LEU A 73 -6.74 -0.33 -16.20
C LEU A 73 -7.21 -1.78 -16.13
N GLY A 74 -6.32 -2.70 -15.75
CA GLY A 74 -6.66 -4.12 -15.54
C GLY A 74 -7.73 -4.31 -14.45
N ALA A 75 -7.54 -3.70 -13.29
CA ALA A 75 -8.49 -3.77 -12.16
C ALA A 75 -9.86 -3.21 -12.53
N ARG A 76 -9.91 -2.06 -13.22
CA ARG A 76 -11.17 -1.43 -13.64
C ARG A 76 -11.89 -2.25 -14.71
N ARG A 77 -11.16 -2.85 -15.67
CA ARG A 77 -11.72 -3.72 -16.70
C ARG A 77 -12.43 -4.94 -16.10
N LEU A 78 -11.85 -5.54 -15.07
CA LEU A 78 -12.44 -6.68 -14.36
C LEU A 78 -13.39 -6.28 -13.22
N LYS A 79 -13.49 -4.98 -12.89
CA LYS A 79 -14.27 -4.45 -11.77
C LYS A 79 -13.88 -5.10 -10.43
N ILE A 80 -12.58 -5.21 -10.19
CA ILE A 80 -11.98 -5.77 -8.98
C ILE A 80 -11.15 -4.72 -8.23
N PRO A 81 -10.97 -4.85 -6.91
CA PRO A 81 -10.14 -3.91 -6.15
C PRO A 81 -8.68 -3.91 -6.62
N LEU A 82 -8.05 -2.75 -6.51
CA LEU A 82 -6.60 -2.57 -6.61
C LEU A 82 -6.07 -2.08 -5.27
N ILE A 83 -5.07 -2.76 -4.70
CA ILE A 83 -4.43 -2.34 -3.45
C ILE A 83 -2.94 -2.14 -3.68
N ILE A 84 -2.46 -0.94 -3.37
CA ILE A 84 -1.04 -0.59 -3.33
C ILE A 84 -0.67 -0.25 -1.89
N GLY A 85 0.37 -0.89 -1.37
CA GLY A 85 0.99 -0.50 -0.10
C GLY A 85 2.32 -1.22 0.02
N SER A 86 3.40 -0.68 0.54
CA SER A 86 3.55 0.71 1.01
C SER A 86 3.73 1.69 -0.15
N THR A 87 2.97 2.78 -0.21
CA THR A 87 3.13 3.77 -1.30
C THR A 87 4.51 4.44 -1.24
N GLY A 88 5.22 4.47 -2.37
CA GLY A 88 6.49 5.20 -2.54
C GLY A 88 7.63 4.69 -1.64
N THR A 89 7.76 3.37 -1.43
CA THR A 89 8.85 2.74 -0.67
C THR A 89 8.75 2.87 0.85
N ALA A 90 8.58 4.09 1.37
CA ALA A 90 8.57 4.34 2.81
C ALA A 90 7.17 4.52 3.39
N GLY A 91 6.20 4.99 2.61
CA GLY A 91 4.80 5.06 3.05
C GLY A 91 4.46 6.16 4.06
N ALA A 92 5.32 7.16 4.23
CA ALA A 92 4.97 8.40 4.95
C ALA A 92 3.98 9.25 4.13
N ASP A 93 3.38 10.28 4.73
CA ASP A 93 2.37 11.12 4.08
C ASP A 93 2.86 11.78 2.77
N PRO A 94 4.12 12.28 2.65
CA PRO A 94 4.62 12.77 1.37
C PRO A 94 4.57 11.72 0.26
N HIS A 95 4.90 10.47 0.57
CA HIS A 95 4.87 9.36 -0.38
C HIS A 95 3.44 9.01 -0.79
N LEU A 96 2.52 8.99 0.18
CA LEU A 96 1.11 8.70 -0.08
C LEU A 96 0.47 9.78 -0.96
N HIS A 97 0.74 11.07 -0.67
CA HIS A 97 0.28 12.18 -1.51
C HIS A 97 0.87 12.10 -2.92
N TRP A 98 2.18 11.84 -3.03
CA TRP A 98 2.85 11.69 -4.32
C TRP A 98 2.24 10.56 -5.17
N GLY A 99 2.00 9.39 -4.57
CA GLY A 99 1.36 8.27 -5.26
C GLY A 99 -0.10 8.58 -5.65
N TYR A 100 -0.83 9.30 -4.80
CA TYR A 100 -2.20 9.73 -5.10
C TYR A 100 -2.24 10.76 -6.24
N ASP A 101 -1.27 11.66 -6.35
CA ASP A 101 -1.16 12.60 -7.46
C ASP A 101 -0.94 11.87 -8.79
N ILE A 102 -0.09 10.84 -8.82
CA ILE A 102 0.08 9.98 -10.00
C ILE A 102 -1.23 9.26 -10.33
N LEU A 103 -1.94 8.72 -9.34
CA LEU A 103 -3.21 8.03 -9.55
C LEU A 103 -4.27 8.97 -10.17
N LYS A 104 -4.37 10.21 -9.67
CA LYS A 104 -5.28 11.23 -10.22
C LYS A 104 -4.94 11.60 -11.65
N GLU A 105 -3.65 11.74 -11.96
CA GLU A 105 -3.18 12.03 -13.31
C GLU A 105 -3.58 10.92 -14.28
N ILE A 106 -3.34 9.65 -13.92
CA ILE A 106 -3.76 8.50 -14.72
C ILE A 106 -5.29 8.48 -14.88
N ALA A 107 -6.05 8.70 -13.80
CA ALA A 107 -7.51 8.69 -13.86
C ALA A 107 -8.06 9.76 -14.81
N ALA A 108 -7.44 10.94 -14.86
CA ALA A 108 -7.80 12.00 -15.79
C ALA A 108 -7.44 11.65 -17.24
N GLU A 109 -6.24 11.12 -17.48
CA GLU A 109 -5.77 10.71 -18.81
C GLU A 109 -6.62 9.59 -19.41
N GLU A 110 -7.03 8.62 -18.58
CA GLU A 110 -7.81 7.45 -18.99
C GLU A 110 -9.34 7.66 -18.87
N ASN A 111 -9.77 8.85 -18.45
CA ASN A 111 -11.18 9.21 -18.21
C ASN A 111 -11.93 8.21 -17.30
N LEU A 112 -11.31 7.84 -16.19
CA LEU A 112 -11.82 6.85 -15.24
C LEU A 112 -12.51 7.50 -14.04
N GLN A 113 -13.55 6.84 -13.53
CA GLN A 113 -14.22 7.19 -12.28
C GLN A 113 -14.27 5.96 -11.37
N PHE A 114 -13.80 6.10 -10.13
CA PHE A 114 -13.74 5.03 -9.13
C PHE A 114 -13.56 5.63 -7.73
N LYS A 115 -13.89 4.86 -6.70
CA LYS A 115 -13.74 5.27 -5.30
C LYS A 115 -12.34 4.95 -4.77
N VAL A 116 -11.61 5.97 -4.34
CA VAL A 116 -10.27 5.80 -3.74
C VAL A 116 -10.36 5.87 -2.22
N ALA A 117 -9.64 4.99 -1.53
CA ALA A 117 -9.32 5.14 -0.12
C ALA A 117 -7.81 5.39 0.06
N LEU A 118 -7.48 6.41 0.84
CA LEU A 118 -6.12 6.72 1.27
C LEU A 118 -5.98 6.30 2.74
N ILE A 119 -5.01 5.43 3.04
CA ILE A 119 -4.77 4.95 4.40
C ILE A 119 -3.43 5.51 4.87
N HIS A 120 -3.49 6.53 5.72
CA HIS A 120 -2.31 7.17 6.30
C HIS A 120 -1.63 6.25 7.33
N SER A 121 -0.30 6.29 7.35
CA SER A 121 0.51 5.55 8.32
C SER A 121 1.39 6.45 9.19
N GLU A 122 1.52 7.73 8.83
CA GLU A 122 2.29 8.72 9.59
C GLU A 122 1.71 8.86 11.00
N GLN A 123 2.60 8.87 11.99
CA GLN A 123 2.28 8.92 13.41
C GLN A 123 2.54 10.31 13.95
N ASP A 124 1.56 10.87 14.66
CA ASP A 124 1.71 12.14 15.34
C ASP A 124 2.77 12.05 16.47
N LYS A 125 3.72 12.99 16.48
CA LYS A 125 4.82 13.00 17.46
C LYS A 125 4.31 13.18 18.89
N ALA A 126 3.31 14.04 19.11
CA ALA A 126 2.77 14.28 20.45
C ALA A 126 2.05 13.02 20.97
N TYR A 127 1.33 12.32 20.11
CA TYR A 127 0.74 11.02 20.40
C TYR A 127 1.82 10.01 20.81
N LEU A 128 2.92 9.89 20.05
CA LEU A 128 4.00 8.96 20.37
C LEU A 128 4.73 9.31 21.67
N GLN A 129 5.01 10.60 21.92
CA GLN A 129 5.62 11.06 23.17
C GLN A 129 4.75 10.70 24.37
N LYS A 130 3.44 10.91 24.28
CA LYS A 130 2.49 10.49 25.31
C LYS A 130 2.53 8.98 25.52
N ARG A 131 2.49 8.18 24.45
CA ARG A 131 2.54 6.70 24.54
C ARG A 131 3.87 6.19 25.11
N LEU A 132 4.98 6.86 24.83
CA LEU A 132 6.28 6.55 25.42
C LEU A 132 6.27 6.82 26.92
N ALA A 133 5.77 7.99 27.35
CA ALA A 133 5.67 8.34 28.77
C ALA A 133 4.75 7.40 29.56
N GLU A 134 3.71 6.86 28.91
CA GLU A 134 2.81 5.82 29.46
C GLU A 134 3.46 4.41 29.50
N GLY A 135 4.70 4.23 29.04
CA GLY A 135 5.37 2.92 28.99
C GLY A 135 4.79 1.97 27.93
N ARG A 136 4.05 2.49 26.95
CA ARG A 136 3.35 1.70 25.92
C ARG A 136 4.17 1.44 24.68
N ILE A 137 5.30 2.13 24.52
CA ILE A 137 6.26 1.88 23.43
C ILE A 137 7.42 1.09 24.01
N LYS A 138 7.68 -0.08 23.43
CA LYS A 138 8.80 -0.95 23.80
C LYS A 138 9.64 -1.20 22.54
N PRO A 139 10.98 -1.07 22.61
CA PRO A 139 11.84 -1.40 21.48
C PRO A 139 11.74 -2.90 21.15
N LEU A 140 11.74 -3.23 19.86
CA LEU A 140 11.88 -4.61 19.39
C LEU A 140 13.37 -4.95 19.29
N ASP A 141 13.85 -5.94 20.03
CA ASP A 141 15.26 -6.33 20.00
C ASP A 141 15.69 -6.73 18.56
N PRO A 142 16.86 -6.27 18.04
CA PRO A 142 17.92 -5.48 18.69
C PRO A 142 17.87 -3.97 18.36
N ALA A 143 16.69 -3.34 18.43
CA ALA A 143 16.54 -1.92 18.11
C ALA A 143 17.49 -1.03 18.95
N PRO A 144 18.04 0.05 18.36
CA PRO A 144 18.79 1.05 19.10
C PRO A 144 17.97 1.67 20.23
N GLU A 145 18.65 2.35 21.14
CA GLU A 145 18.00 3.08 22.24
C GLU A 145 16.91 4.02 21.71
N PHE A 146 15.69 3.85 22.21
CA PHE A 146 14.52 4.62 21.81
C PHE A 146 14.02 5.48 22.97
N ASN A 147 14.03 6.80 22.80
CA ASN A 147 13.63 7.77 23.80
C ASN A 147 12.90 8.97 23.16
N ALA A 148 12.43 9.93 23.98
CA ALA A 148 11.67 11.07 23.49
C ALA A 148 12.44 11.95 22.48
N GLN A 149 13.76 12.04 22.60
CA GLN A 149 14.63 12.78 21.68
C GLN A 149 14.69 12.10 20.31
N VAL A 150 14.55 10.78 20.24
CA VAL A 150 14.42 10.04 18.97
C VAL A 150 13.16 10.48 18.25
N ILE A 151 12.01 10.51 18.95
CA ILE A 151 10.73 10.94 18.37
C ILE A 151 10.82 12.38 17.87
N GLU A 152 11.40 13.28 18.68
CA GLU A 152 11.53 14.69 18.36
C GLU A 152 12.35 14.91 17.08
N ARG A 153 13.53 14.29 16.98
CA ARG A 153 14.46 14.49 15.85
C ARG A 153 14.08 13.75 14.57
N SER A 154 13.21 12.74 14.62
CA SER A 154 12.80 11.98 13.43
C SER A 154 12.04 12.87 12.46
N SER A 155 12.41 12.88 11.17
CA SER A 155 11.65 13.60 10.14
C SER A 155 10.25 13.02 9.97
N HIS A 156 10.17 11.70 9.86
CA HIS A 156 8.95 10.93 9.63
C HIS A 156 8.91 9.72 10.56
N ILE A 157 7.71 9.37 11.04
CA ILE A 157 7.48 8.17 11.83
C ILE A 157 6.23 7.49 11.28
N VAL A 158 6.37 6.25 10.83
CA VAL A 158 5.28 5.50 10.20
C VAL A 158 4.97 4.24 11.00
N GLY A 159 3.68 3.93 11.12
CA GLY A 159 3.20 2.67 11.68
C GLY A 159 3.13 1.60 10.58
N MET A 160 3.60 0.39 10.86
CA MET A 160 3.39 -0.74 9.96
C MET A 160 1.95 -1.25 10.11
N MET A 161 1.09 -1.01 9.12
CA MET A 161 -0.29 -1.50 9.20
C MET A 161 -0.44 -2.97 8.80
N GLY A 162 -1.39 -3.64 9.46
CA GLY A 162 -1.90 -4.97 9.10
C GLY A 162 -3.05 -4.89 8.10
N ALA A 163 -3.83 -5.97 8.00
CA ALA A 163 -4.91 -6.14 7.05
C ALA A 163 -6.16 -5.28 7.36
N GLU A 164 -6.38 -4.94 8.62
CA GLU A 164 -7.65 -4.39 9.12
C GLU A 164 -8.00 -3.01 8.52
N PRO A 165 -7.07 -2.07 8.31
CA PRO A 165 -7.39 -0.82 7.61
C PRO A 165 -7.82 -1.06 6.15
N MET A 166 -7.21 -2.00 5.45
CA MET A 166 -7.55 -2.35 4.07
C MET A 166 -8.91 -3.04 4.00
N GLN A 167 -9.21 -3.96 4.92
CA GLN A 167 -10.54 -4.57 5.07
C GLN A 167 -11.64 -3.52 5.26
N ARG A 168 -11.42 -2.54 6.14
CA ARG A 168 -12.37 -1.43 6.35
C ARG A 168 -12.58 -0.60 5.08
N ALA A 169 -11.52 -0.35 4.32
CA ALA A 169 -11.62 0.38 3.04
C ALA A 169 -12.40 -0.43 1.99
N LEU A 170 -12.13 -1.74 1.86
CA LEU A 170 -12.86 -2.66 0.99
C LEU A 170 -14.36 -2.74 1.35
N GLN A 171 -14.68 -2.91 2.63
CA GLN A 171 -16.06 -2.88 3.14
C GLN A 171 -16.75 -1.53 2.88
N GLY A 172 -15.97 -0.44 2.93
CA GLY A 172 -16.41 0.90 2.54
C GLY A 172 -16.63 1.07 1.02
N GLY A 173 -16.40 0.04 0.21
CA GLY A 173 -16.58 0.05 -1.24
C GLY A 173 -15.44 0.73 -2.00
N ALA A 174 -14.24 0.79 -1.43
CA ALA A 174 -13.08 1.31 -2.15
C ALA A 174 -12.75 0.42 -3.35
N ASP A 175 -12.60 1.05 -4.50
CA ASP A 175 -12.16 0.44 -5.75
C ASP A 175 -10.63 0.38 -5.83
N VAL A 176 -9.98 1.41 -5.31
CA VAL A 176 -8.53 1.54 -5.26
C VAL A 176 -8.13 1.96 -3.84
N ILE A 177 -7.16 1.25 -3.26
CA ILE A 177 -6.59 1.57 -1.96
C ILE A 177 -5.13 1.94 -2.19
N LEU A 178 -4.74 3.14 -1.75
CA LEU A 178 -3.35 3.50 -1.54
C LEU A 178 -3.10 3.55 -0.04
N ALA A 179 -2.21 2.70 0.43
CA ALA A 179 -1.79 2.67 1.82
C ALA A 179 -0.41 3.31 1.97
N GLY A 180 -0.20 4.01 3.09
CA GLY A 180 1.13 4.32 3.61
C GLY A 180 1.89 3.05 3.99
N ARG A 181 2.72 3.09 5.02
CA ARG A 181 3.51 1.92 5.44
C ARG A 181 2.62 0.73 5.81
N ALA A 182 2.77 -0.36 5.08
CA ALA A 182 2.02 -1.61 5.23
C ALA A 182 2.94 -2.81 5.01
N SER A 183 2.59 -3.94 5.62
CA SER A 183 3.20 -5.22 5.23
C SER A 183 2.64 -5.65 3.88
N ASP A 184 3.52 -6.18 3.03
CA ASP A 184 3.19 -6.91 1.81
C ASP A 184 2.11 -7.99 2.02
N THR A 185 2.23 -8.77 3.10
CA THR A 185 1.26 -9.82 3.44
C THR A 185 -0.14 -9.26 3.68
N ALA A 186 -0.26 -8.08 4.31
CA ALA A 186 -1.53 -7.45 4.61
C ALA A 186 -2.33 -7.09 3.35
N ILE A 187 -1.65 -6.75 2.25
CA ILE A 187 -2.27 -6.43 0.96
C ILE A 187 -3.13 -7.60 0.50
N PHE A 188 -2.55 -8.80 0.52
CA PHE A 188 -3.17 -10.01 0.00
C PHE A 188 -4.10 -10.66 1.04
N ALA A 189 -3.67 -10.73 2.30
CA ALA A 189 -4.44 -11.30 3.40
C ALA A 189 -5.73 -10.52 3.64
N SER A 190 -5.72 -9.18 3.51
CA SER A 190 -6.91 -8.36 3.75
C SER A 190 -8.14 -8.80 2.98
N PHE A 191 -7.96 -9.23 1.72
CA PHE A 191 -9.06 -9.66 0.88
C PHE A 191 -9.46 -11.12 1.14
N ALA A 192 -8.50 -12.01 1.37
CA ALA A 192 -8.76 -13.41 1.71
C ALA A 192 -9.51 -13.53 3.05
N GLU A 193 -8.98 -12.90 4.10
CA GLU A 193 -9.58 -12.91 5.45
C GLU A 193 -10.99 -12.31 5.45
N LEU A 194 -11.22 -11.22 4.70
CA LEU A 194 -12.53 -10.60 4.57
C LEU A 194 -13.59 -11.55 3.98
N HIS A 195 -13.15 -12.51 3.16
CA HIS A 195 -14.00 -13.54 2.55
C HIS A 195 -13.96 -14.88 3.29
N GLY A 196 -13.39 -14.92 4.50
CA GLY A 196 -13.39 -16.11 5.35
C GLY A 196 -12.36 -17.17 4.98
N ILE A 197 -11.36 -16.84 4.16
CA ILE A 197 -10.22 -17.71 3.88
C ILE A 197 -9.06 -17.32 4.82
N PRO A 198 -8.63 -18.22 5.75
CA PRO A 198 -7.57 -17.93 6.71
C PRO A 198 -6.16 -17.96 6.10
#